data_AF-A0A939KTB1-F1
#
_entry.id   AF-A0A939KTB1-F1
#
_cell.length_a   1.000
_cell.length_b   1.000
_cell.length_c   1.000
_cell.angle_alpha   90.00
_cell.angle_beta   90.00
_cell.angle_gamma   90.00
#
_symmetry.space_group_name_H-M   'P 1'
#
loop_
_entity.id
_entity.type
_entity.pdbx_description
1 polymer ?
#
loop_
_entity_poly.entity_id
_entity_poly.type
_entity_poly.pdbx_seq_one_letter_code
_entity_poly.pdbx_strand_id
1 'polypeptide(L)'
;MTNSSFGGELTTETINLGVNGKGWEIYVTFPLEINEAIENATSSPDPDKQLEAMVARLVQQEGCTVIRFNALFYSINPRTGSQNPIGEIDIEVGEAIIEVTTRAKNKSGQVQKFLTDPWLNMTGKPVILYAPNITRQ
;
A
#
# COMPACT_ATOMS: atom_id res chain seq x y z
N MET A 1 29.87 13.11 22.27
CA MET A 1 28.40 12.93 22.28
C MET A 1 27.96 12.70 20.84
N THR A 2 27.72 11.45 20.48
CA THR A 2 27.28 11.03 19.14
C THR A 2 25.76 11.13 19.07
N ASN A 3 25.25 12.11 18.33
CA ASN A 3 23.84 12.14 17.96
C ASN A 3 23.65 11.18 16.78
N SER A 4 23.05 10.02 17.04
CA SER A 4 22.47 9.18 15.98
C SER A 4 21.09 9.75 15.63
N SER A 5 21.01 10.51 14.54
CA SER A 5 19.75 10.87 13.91
C SER A 5 19.35 9.77 12.93
N PHE A 6 18.63 8.75 13.41
CA PHE A 6 17.78 7.94 12.54
C PHE A 6 16.44 8.66 12.42
N GLY A 7 16.06 9.04 11.19
CA GLY A 7 14.79 9.70 10.92
C GLY A 7 14.90 10.78 9.86
N GLY A 8 15.46 10.46 8.69
CA GLY A 8 15.18 11.24 7.50
C GLY A 8 13.73 10.95 7.08
N GLU A 9 12.97 11.99 6.76
CA GLU A 9 11.65 11.82 6.16
C GLU A 9 11.82 11.06 4.83
N LEU A 10 11.18 9.88 4.71
CA LEU A 10 11.29 9.09 3.49
C LEU A 10 10.78 9.91 2.31
N THR A 11 11.57 9.98 1.25
CA THR A 11 11.13 10.61 0.01
C THR A 11 9.98 9.79 -0.59
N THR A 12 8.95 10.48 -1.06
CA THR A 12 7.79 9.84 -1.68
C THR A 12 7.69 10.22 -3.15
N GLU A 13 7.23 9.26 -3.95
CA GLU A 13 6.78 9.51 -5.31
C GLU A 13 5.28 9.76 -5.27
N THR A 14 4.81 10.74 -6.05
CA THR A 14 3.38 10.98 -6.26
C THR A 14 3.10 10.99 -7.75
N ILE A 15 2.21 10.11 -8.21
CA ILE A 15 1.87 9.94 -9.62
C ILE A 15 0.41 10.32 -9.81
N ASN A 16 0.13 11.20 -10.77
CA ASN A 16 -1.23 11.44 -11.26
C ASN A 16 -1.63 10.32 -12.23
N LEU A 17 -2.66 9.56 -11.87
CA LEU A 17 -3.17 8.43 -12.64
C LEU A 17 -4.21 8.84 -13.68
N GLY A 18 -4.81 10.02 -13.54
CA GLY A 18 -5.82 10.55 -14.46
C GLY A 18 -7.00 11.17 -13.72
N VAL A 19 -8.15 11.19 -14.38
CA VAL A 19 -9.37 11.83 -13.88
C VAL A 19 -10.52 10.83 -13.88
N ASN A 20 -11.25 10.73 -12.77
CA ASN A 20 -12.39 9.82 -12.66
C ASN A 20 -13.67 10.41 -13.30
N GLY A 21 -14.76 9.62 -13.31
CA GLY A 21 -16.04 10.02 -13.91
C GLY A 21 -16.72 11.24 -13.24
N LYS A 22 -16.24 11.71 -12.09
CA LYS A 22 -16.70 12.94 -11.43
C LYS A 22 -15.85 14.16 -11.80
N GLY A 23 -14.81 14.00 -12.61
CA GLY A 23 -13.85 15.06 -12.93
C GLY A 23 -12.83 15.30 -11.81
N TRP A 24 -12.63 14.35 -10.90
CA TRP A 24 -11.62 14.47 -9.83
C TRP A 24 -10.33 13.79 -10.27
N GLU A 25 -9.21 14.42 -10.00
CA GLU A 25 -7.88 13.89 -10.29
C GLU A 25 -7.54 12.77 -9.31
N ILE A 26 -6.90 11.71 -9.81
CA ILE A 26 -6.54 10.52 -9.04
C ILE A 26 -5.03 10.47 -8.90
N TYR A 27 -4.57 10.23 -7.69
CA TYR A 27 -3.17 10.17 -7.35
C TYR A 27 -2.85 8.90 -6.57
N VAL A 28 -1.62 8.44 -6.72
CA VAL A 28 -1.00 7.45 -5.84
C VAL A 28 0.29 8.02 -5.29
N THR A 29 0.51 7.85 -3.98
CA THR A 29 1.75 8.23 -3.29
C THR A 29 2.36 7.03 -2.59
N PHE A 30 3.66 6.82 -2.74
CA PHE A 30 4.39 5.71 -2.12
C PHE A 30 5.87 6.09 -1.90
N PRO A 31 6.61 5.40 -1.03
CA PRO A 31 8.04 5.65 -0.82
C PRO A 31 8.86 5.39 -2.08
N LEU A 32 9.80 6.28 -2.42
CA LEU A 32 10.79 6.04 -3.48
C LEU A 32 11.81 4.99 -3.04
N GLU A 33 12.31 5.12 -1.81
CA GLU A 33 13.26 4.19 -1.20
C GLU A 33 12.50 3.02 -0.56
N ILE A 34 11.94 2.14 -1.39
CA ILE A 34 11.05 1.04 -0.95
C ILE A 34 11.73 0.13 0.08
N ASN A 35 13.00 -0.21 -0.12
CA ASN A 35 13.73 -1.09 0.81
C ASN A 35 13.92 -0.44 2.18
N GLU A 36 14.23 0.85 2.23
CA GLU A 36 14.34 1.60 3.47
C GLU A 36 12.98 1.72 4.16
N ALA A 37 11.91 1.95 3.39
CA ALA A 37 10.55 2.00 3.92
C ALA A 37 10.14 0.66 4.57
N ILE A 38 10.43 -0.46 3.91
CA ILE A 38 10.19 -1.80 4.46
C ILE A 38 11.02 -2.00 5.73
N GLU A 39 12.31 -1.64 5.72
CA GLU A 39 13.17 -1.78 6.89
C GLU A 39 12.68 -0.96 8.09
N ASN A 40 12.33 0.31 7.87
CA ASN A 40 11.75 1.16 8.90
C ASN A 40 10.44 0.58 9.45
N ALA A 41 9.58 0.04 8.58
CA ALA A 41 8.31 -0.55 8.98
C ALA A 41 8.46 -1.84 9.82
N THR A 42 9.56 -2.59 9.68
CA THR A 42 9.82 -3.75 10.56
C THR A 42 10.01 -3.36 12.03
N SER A 43 10.37 -2.11 12.31
CA SER A 43 10.51 -1.58 13.68
C SER A 43 9.32 -0.69 14.08
N SER A 44 8.25 -0.64 13.27
CA SER A 44 7.06 0.18 13.54
C SER A 44 6.40 -0.24 14.86
N PRO A 45 5.86 0.69 15.68
CA PRO A 45 5.02 0.31 16.82
C PRO A 45 3.66 -0.26 16.40
N ASP A 46 3.26 -0.13 15.13
CA ASP A 46 2.03 -0.68 14.58
C ASP A 46 2.24 -2.13 14.11
N PRO A 47 1.59 -3.13 14.74
CA PRO A 47 1.70 -4.53 14.36
C PRO A 47 1.23 -4.84 12.94
N ASP A 48 0.26 -4.09 12.39
CA ASP A 48 -0.18 -4.28 11.00
C ASP A 48 0.97 -3.90 10.05
N LYS A 49 1.60 -2.74 10.28
CA LYS A 49 2.77 -2.28 9.50
C LYS A 49 3.99 -3.19 9.65
N GLN A 50 4.25 -3.72 10.85
CA GLN A 50 5.30 -4.72 11.03
C GLN A 50 5.03 -5.98 10.19
N LEU A 51 3.79 -6.49 10.19
CA LEU A 51 3.42 -7.68 9.43
C LEU A 51 3.53 -7.44 7.92
N GLU A 52 3.05 -6.30 7.43
CA GLU A 52 3.20 -5.86 6.04
C GLU A 52 4.68 -5.88 5.62
N ALA A 53 5.56 -5.28 6.42
CA ALA A 53 7.00 -5.25 6.15
C ALA A 53 7.64 -6.65 6.17
N MET A 54 7.23 -7.52 7.10
CA MET A 54 7.71 -8.90 7.15
C MET A 54 7.31 -9.67 5.89
N VAL A 55 6.07 -9.53 5.43
CA VAL A 55 5.59 -10.17 4.18
C VAL A 55 6.37 -9.61 2.98
N ALA A 56 6.59 -8.30 2.91
CA ALA A 56 7.36 -7.68 1.83
C ALA A 56 8.80 -8.24 1.77
N ARG A 57 9.48 -8.38 2.93
CA ARG A 57 10.83 -8.99 3.00
C ARG A 57 10.84 -10.44 2.53
N LEU A 58 9.86 -11.25 2.94
CA LEU A 58 9.76 -12.64 2.50
C LEU A 58 9.60 -12.73 0.99
N VAL A 59 8.72 -11.90 0.41
CA VAL A 59 8.52 -11.83 -1.03
C VAL A 59 9.80 -11.42 -1.77
N GLN A 60 10.59 -10.48 -1.23
CA GLN A 60 11.89 -10.12 -1.77
C GLN A 60 12.93 -11.26 -1.69
N GLN A 61 12.94 -12.01 -0.59
CA GLN A 61 13.84 -13.16 -0.41
C GLN A 61 13.55 -14.29 -1.40
N GLU A 62 12.29 -14.45 -1.81
CA GLU A 62 11.86 -15.37 -2.87
C GLU A 62 12.17 -14.84 -4.28
N GLY A 63 12.80 -13.67 -4.40
CA GLY A 63 13.27 -13.11 -5.67
C GLY A 63 12.29 -12.16 -6.37
N CYS A 64 11.18 -11.81 -5.75
CA CYS A 64 10.24 -10.84 -6.32
C CYS A 64 10.69 -9.40 -6.05
N THR A 65 10.50 -8.51 -7.02
CA THR A 65 10.73 -7.07 -6.82
C THR A 65 9.44 -6.43 -6.30
N VAL A 66 9.50 -5.82 -5.11
CA VAL A 66 8.42 -4.97 -4.59
C VAL A 66 8.49 -3.63 -5.32
N ILE A 67 7.44 -3.33 -6.07
CA ILE A 67 7.35 -2.11 -6.89
C ILE A 67 6.61 -0.97 -6.18
N ARG A 68 5.76 -1.31 -5.20
CA ARG A 68 5.13 -0.35 -4.29
C ARG A 68 4.97 -0.99 -2.92
N PHE A 69 5.17 -0.18 -1.88
CA PHE A 69 4.95 -0.55 -0.49
C PHE A 69 4.13 0.56 0.17
N ASN A 70 3.04 0.20 0.84
CA ASN A 70 2.10 1.14 1.47
C ASN A 70 1.70 2.31 0.55
N ALA A 71 1.27 1.97 -0.67
CA ALA A 71 0.88 2.96 -1.67
C ALA A 71 -0.52 3.49 -1.41
N LEU A 72 -0.62 4.79 -1.12
CA LEU A 72 -1.86 5.47 -0.79
C LEU A 72 -2.48 6.09 -2.04
N PHE A 73 -3.72 5.71 -2.33
CA PHE A 73 -4.50 6.24 -3.43
C PHE A 73 -5.54 7.23 -2.91
N TYR A 74 -5.62 8.38 -3.56
CA TYR A 74 -6.59 9.42 -3.20
C TYR A 74 -7.04 10.18 -4.45
N SER A 75 -8.17 10.86 -4.30
CA SER A 75 -8.69 11.77 -5.31
C SER A 75 -8.63 13.21 -4.82
N ILE A 76 -8.39 14.16 -5.70
CA ILE A 76 -8.46 15.60 -5.43
C ILE A 76 -9.54 16.22 -6.30
N ASN A 77 -10.46 16.97 -5.68
CA ASN A 77 -11.37 17.83 -6.41
C ASN A 77 -10.61 19.08 -6.89
N PRO A 78 -10.40 19.28 -8.20
CA PRO A 78 -9.59 20.40 -8.70
C PRO A 78 -10.21 21.77 -8.43
N ARG A 79 -11.51 21.83 -8.12
CA ARG A 79 -12.21 23.11 -7.83
C ARG A 79 -12.08 23.54 -6.38
N THR A 80 -11.99 22.58 -5.45
CA THR A 80 -11.99 22.85 -4.01
C THR A 80 -10.68 22.47 -3.32
N GLY A 81 -9.80 21.73 -3.99
CA GLY A 81 -8.60 21.14 -3.41
C GLY A 81 -8.90 20.00 -2.42
N SER A 82 -10.16 19.59 -2.26
CA SER A 82 -10.54 18.59 -1.27
C SER A 82 -10.00 17.21 -1.66
N GLN A 83 -9.29 16.58 -0.73
CA GLN A 83 -8.75 15.23 -0.89
C GLN A 83 -9.71 14.19 -0.30
N ASN A 84 -9.90 13.09 -1.02
CA ASN A 84 -10.66 11.93 -0.54
C ASN A 84 -9.85 10.65 -0.75
N PRO A 85 -9.52 9.90 0.33
CA PRO A 85 -8.87 8.59 0.23
C PRO A 85 -9.71 7.60 -0.57
N ILE A 86 -9.06 6.82 -1.42
CA ILE A 86 -9.67 5.76 -2.23
C ILE A 86 -9.33 4.40 -1.61
N GLY A 87 -8.05 4.18 -1.32
CA GLY A 87 -7.54 2.94 -0.74
C GLY A 87 -6.02 2.99 -0.54
N GLU A 88 -5.47 1.91 0.00
CA GLU A 88 -4.04 1.70 0.18
C GLU A 88 -3.71 0.30 -0.35
N ILE A 89 -2.60 0.15 -1.07
CA ILE A 89 -2.00 -1.15 -1.36
C ILE A 89 -0.86 -1.38 -0.38
N ASP A 90 -0.94 -2.47 0.38
CA ASP A 90 0.12 -2.82 1.34
C ASP A 90 1.42 -3.17 0.61
N ILE A 91 1.35 -4.09 -0.37
CA ILE A 91 2.49 -4.54 -1.16
C ILE A 91 2.05 -4.78 -2.60
N GLU A 92 2.81 -4.26 -3.56
CA GLU A 92 2.65 -4.56 -4.99
C GLU A 92 3.94 -5.14 -5.56
N VAL A 93 3.81 -6.22 -6.33
CA VAL A 93 4.88 -6.80 -7.16
C VAL A 93 4.44 -6.79 -8.64
N GLY A 94 5.31 -7.24 -9.54
CA GLY A 94 5.00 -7.29 -10.98
C GLY A 94 3.71 -8.06 -11.28
N GLU A 95 3.51 -9.17 -10.57
CA GLU A 95 2.51 -10.19 -10.89
C GLU A 95 1.26 -10.12 -9.99
N ALA A 96 1.30 -9.43 -8.86
CA ALA A 96 0.23 -9.46 -7.86
C ALA A 96 0.19 -8.20 -6.97
N ILE A 97 -0.98 -7.99 -6.38
CA ILE A 97 -1.18 -7.12 -5.23
C ILE A 97 -1.36 -8.02 -4.01
N ILE A 98 -0.65 -7.75 -2.92
CA ILE A 98 -0.74 -8.52 -1.68
C ILE A 98 -1.29 -7.57 -0.60
N GLU A 99 -2.45 -7.93 -0.08
CA GLU A 99 -3.11 -7.26 1.04
C GLU A 99 -2.86 -8.07 2.30
N VAL A 100 -2.42 -7.41 3.37
CA VAL A 100 -1.98 -8.05 4.61
C VAL A 100 -2.89 -7.62 5.75
N THR A 101 -3.25 -8.52 6.67
CA THR A 101 -3.97 -8.09 7.87
C THR A 101 -3.73 -8.99 9.07
N THR A 102 -3.57 -8.37 10.24
CA THR A 102 -3.58 -9.10 11.51
C THR A 102 -5.00 -9.35 12.03
N ARG A 103 -6.03 -8.73 11.42
CA ARG A 103 -7.40 -8.74 11.92
C ARG A 103 -8.05 -10.12 11.78
N ALA A 104 -8.73 -10.54 12.84
CA ALA A 104 -9.51 -11.79 12.85
C ALA A 104 -10.86 -11.69 12.10
N LYS A 105 -11.30 -10.47 11.76
CA LYS A 105 -12.58 -10.20 11.09
C LYS A 105 -12.37 -9.80 9.62
N ASN A 106 -13.46 -9.92 8.86
CA ASN A 106 -13.52 -9.87 7.40
C ASN A 106 -12.88 -8.60 6.77
N LYS A 107 -11.87 -8.79 5.89
CA LYS A 107 -11.31 -7.77 4.98
C LYS A 107 -11.95 -7.80 3.57
N SER A 108 -13.05 -8.55 3.38
CA SER A 108 -13.70 -8.75 2.08
C SER A 108 -14.03 -7.47 1.34
N GLY A 109 -14.42 -6.39 2.04
CA GLY A 109 -14.72 -5.10 1.41
C GLY A 109 -13.49 -4.45 0.76
N GLN A 110 -12.29 -4.65 1.30
CA GLN A 110 -11.05 -4.12 0.72
C GLN A 110 -10.60 -4.95 -0.48
N VAL A 111 -10.67 -6.28 -0.37
CA VAL A 111 -10.41 -7.18 -1.51
C VAL A 111 -11.39 -6.90 -2.65
N GLN A 112 -12.68 -6.72 -2.36
CA GLN A 112 -13.69 -6.37 -3.36
C GLN A 112 -13.32 -5.08 -4.08
N LYS A 113 -12.85 -4.05 -3.35
CA LYS A 113 -12.39 -2.80 -3.98
C LYS A 113 -11.27 -3.03 -4.99
N PHE A 114 -10.24 -3.81 -4.65
CA PHE A 114 -9.16 -4.10 -5.62
C PHE A 114 -9.62 -4.89 -6.84
N LEU A 115 -10.71 -5.66 -6.71
CA LEU A 115 -11.30 -6.41 -7.83
C LEU A 115 -12.23 -5.56 -8.69
N THR A 116 -12.82 -4.49 -8.14
CA THR A 116 -13.87 -3.71 -8.83
C THR A 116 -13.49 -2.28 -9.16
N ASP A 117 -12.49 -1.70 -8.49
CA ASP A 117 -12.03 -0.32 -8.73
C ASP A 117 -10.75 -0.32 -9.59
N PRO A 118 -10.85 0.07 -10.88
CA PRO A 118 -9.72 0.06 -11.78
C PRO A 118 -8.65 1.08 -11.37
N TRP A 119 -8.93 2.08 -10.54
CA TRP A 119 -7.90 3.01 -10.09
C TRP A 119 -6.94 2.39 -9.08
N LEU A 120 -7.41 1.41 -8.30
CA LEU A 120 -6.57 0.66 -7.37
C LEU A 120 -5.85 -0.50 -8.05
N ASN A 121 -6.39 -1.04 -9.15
CA ASN A 121 -5.79 -2.17 -9.86
C ASN A 121 -5.96 -2.04 -11.38
N MET A 122 -5.29 -1.04 -11.96
CA MET A 122 -5.43 -0.69 -13.39
C MET A 122 -5.09 -1.82 -14.36
N THR A 123 -4.28 -2.77 -13.91
CA THR A 123 -3.80 -3.88 -14.74
C THR A 123 -4.55 -5.19 -14.47
N GLY A 124 -5.49 -5.20 -13.51
CA GLY A 124 -6.24 -6.40 -13.16
C GLY A 124 -5.38 -7.51 -12.56
N LYS A 125 -4.32 -7.15 -11.83
CA LYS A 125 -3.45 -8.12 -11.15
C LYS A 125 -4.27 -8.99 -10.18
N PRO A 126 -3.92 -10.27 -10.03
CA PRO A 126 -4.37 -11.08 -8.92
C PRO A 126 -4.16 -10.37 -7.57
N VAL A 127 -5.15 -10.49 -6.69
CA VAL A 127 -5.11 -9.95 -5.33
C VAL A 127 -5.01 -11.10 -4.35
N ILE A 128 -3.93 -11.13 -3.58
CA ILE A 128 -3.67 -12.15 -2.55
C ILE A 128 -3.96 -11.51 -1.20
N LEU A 129 -4.90 -12.09 -0.45
CA LEU A 129 -5.14 -11.71 0.94
C LEU A 129 -4.32 -12.63 1.86
N TYR A 130 -3.30 -12.08 2.51
CA TYR A 130 -2.58 -12.75 3.59
C TYR A 130 -3.17 -12.34 4.94
N ALA A 131 -3.99 -13.22 5.52
CA ALA A 131 -4.71 -12.98 6.76
C ALA A 131 -4.51 -14.17 7.73
N PRO A 132 -3.35 -14.29 8.39
CA PRO A 132 -2.99 -15.47 9.19
C PRO A 132 -3.94 -15.72 10.37
N ASN A 133 -4.64 -14.69 10.84
CA ASN A 133 -5.57 -14.78 11.98
C ASN A 133 -7.04 -14.85 11.56
N ILE A 134 -7.36 -14.95 10.26
CA ILE A 134 -8.76 -14.96 9.81
C ILE A 134 -9.44 -16.25 10.26
N THR A 135 -10.50 -16.12 11.05
CA THR A 135 -11.37 -17.25 11.39
C THR A 135 -12.55 -17.25 10.43
N ARG A 136 -12.90 -18.42 9.90
CA ARG A 136 -14.17 -18.57 9.17
C ARG A 136 -15.30 -18.31 10.17
N GLN A 137 -16.15 -17.33 9.88
CA GLN A 137 -17.43 -17.18 10.57
C GLN A 137 -18.39 -18.25 10.09
#